data_AF-A0A940YKS1-F1
#
_entry.id   AF-A0A940YKS1-F1
#
_cell.length_a   1.000
_cell.length_b   1.000
_cell.length_c   1.000
_cell.angle_alpha   90.00
_cell.angle_beta   90.00
_cell.angle_gamma   90.00
#
_symmetry.space_group_name_H-M   'P 1'
#
loop_
_entity.id
_entity.type
_entity.pdbx_description
1 polymer ?
#
loop_
_entity_poly.entity_id
_entity_poly.type
_entity_poly.pdbx_seq_one_letter_code
_entity_poly.pdbx_strand_id
1 'polypeptide(L)' 'MKRKLNPEQRKHVAGVIDKAAIAYFAVVGYTAWSAGQYLVFAHAILAFVVFEALAVWILKEPEDEH' A
#
# COMPACT_ATOMS: atom_id res chain seq x y z
N MET A 1 -16.04 19.45 10.17
CA MET A 1 -14.75 19.51 10.89
C MET A 1 -13.95 18.25 10.53
N LYS A 2 -12.99 18.31 9.58
CA LYS A 2 -12.15 17.15 9.25
C LYS A 2 -11.20 16.93 10.43
N ARG A 3 -11.45 15.92 11.27
CA ARG A 3 -10.47 15.51 12.29
C ARG A 3 -9.23 15.02 11.55
N LYS A 4 -8.12 15.76 11.66
CA LYS A 4 -6.82 15.25 11.23
C LYS A 4 -6.50 13.99 12.06
N LEU A 5 -6.07 12.92 11.41
CA LEU A 5 -5.63 11.71 12.08
C LEU A 5 -4.40 12.04 12.91
N ASN A 6 -4.32 11.53 14.15
CA ASN A 6 -3.10 11.68 14.94
C ASN A 6 -1.97 10.79 14.37
N PRO A 7 -0.70 11.00 14.76
CA PRO A 7 0.42 10.25 14.21
C PRO A 7 0.31 8.72 14.39
N GLU A 8 -0.23 8.25 15.51
CA GLU A 8 -0.44 6.82 15.76
C GLU A 8 -1.48 6.21 14.82
N GLN A 9 -2.59 6.94 14.58
CA GLN A 9 -3.62 6.54 13.63
C GLN A 9 -3.09 6.52 12.19
N ARG A 10 -2.25 7.49 11.81
CA ARG A 10 -1.60 7.51 10.48
C ARG A 10 -0.67 6.30 10.30
N LYS A 11 0.14 5.97 11.31
CA LYS A 11 0.98 4.76 11.32
C LYS A 11 0.15 3.49 11.23
N HIS A 12 -0.95 3.41 11.97
CA HIS A 12 -1.86 2.27 11.90
C HIS A 12 -2.46 2.10 10.50
N VAL A 13 -2.98 3.18 9.91
CA VAL A 13 -3.57 3.16 8.56
C VAL A 13 -2.53 2.78 7.50
N ALA A 14 -1.34 3.38 7.55
CA ALA A 14 -0.24 3.03 6.65
C ALA A 14 0.12 1.54 6.76
N GLY A 15 0.21 1.00 7.98
CA GLY A 15 0.47 -0.41 8.21
C GLY A 15 -0.66 -1.34 7.75
N VAL A 16 -1.91 -0.90 7.79
CA VAL A 16 -3.05 -1.66 7.24
C VAL A 16 -2.97 -1.70 5.71
N ILE A 17 -2.66 -0.56 5.07
CA ILE A 17 -2.53 -0.46 3.61
C ILE A 17 -1.39 -1.32 3.09
N ASP A 18 -0.22 -1.25 3.74
CA ASP A 18 0.94 -2.08 3.41
C ASP A 18 0.61 -3.58 3.48
N LYS A 19 0.04 -4.05 4.60
CA LYS A 19 -0.38 -5.45 4.74
C LYS A 19 -1.41 -5.88 3.69
N ALA A 20 -2.35 -5.00 3.35
CA ALA A 20 -3.34 -5.27 2.32
C ALA A 20 -2.68 -5.39 0.93
N ALA A 21 -1.69 -4.54 0.63
CA ALA A 21 -0.91 -4.61 -0.59
C ALA A 21 -0.15 -5.93 -0.71
N ILE A 22 0.56 -6.33 0.35
CA ILE A 22 1.29 -7.61 0.42
C ILE A 22 0.33 -8.78 0.22
N ALA A 23 -0.81 -8.79 0.93
CA ALA A 23 -1.79 -9.87 0.83
C ALA A 23 -2.39 -9.95 -0.57
N TYR A 24 -2.74 -8.81 -1.18
CA TYR A 24 -3.25 -8.76 -2.55
C TYR A 24 -2.23 -9.30 -3.55
N PHE A 25 -0.98 -8.86 -3.46
CA PHE A 25 0.09 -9.33 -4.34
C PHE A 25 0.36 -10.84 -4.15
N ALA A 26 0.40 -11.31 -2.90
CA ALA A 26 0.63 -12.71 -2.57
C ALA A 26 -0.45 -13.62 -3.16
N VAL A 27 -1.71 -13.20 -3.14
CA VAL A 27 -2.82 -13.97 -3.72
C VAL A 27 -2.88 -13.78 -5.23
N VAL A 28 -3.17 -12.57 -5.69
CA VAL A 28 -3.44 -12.31 -7.11
C VAL A 28 -2.18 -12.43 -7.96
N GLY A 29 -1.05 -11.92 -7.48
CA GLY A 29 0.23 -12.04 -8.18
C GLY A 29 0.66 -13.48 -8.34
N TYR A 30 0.66 -14.27 -7.26
CA TYR A 30 1.07 -15.68 -7.33
C TYR A 30 0.11 -16.52 -8.18
N THR A 31 -1.20 -16.32 -8.05
CA THR A 31 -2.19 -17.00 -8.90
C THR A 31 -2.01 -16.63 -10.38
N ALA A 32 -1.80 -15.34 -10.70
CA ALA A 32 -1.58 -14.91 -12.08
C ALA A 32 -0.28 -15.46 -12.66
N TRP A 33 0.80 -15.47 -11.88
CA TRP A 33 2.10 -16.04 -12.29
C TRP A 33 1.99 -17.53 -12.61
N SER A 34 1.38 -18.30 -11.70
CA SER A 34 1.21 -19.76 -11.88
C SER A 34 0.26 -20.10 -13.03
N ALA A 35 -0.71 -19.25 -13.34
CA ALA A 35 -1.60 -19.40 -14.48
C ALA A 35 -1.02 -18.89 -15.82
N GLY A 36 0.23 -18.39 -15.84
CA GLY A 36 0.86 -17.82 -17.05
C GLY A 36 0.25 -16.49 -17.51
N GLN A 37 -0.53 -15.81 -16.67
CA GLN A 37 -1.20 -14.55 -16.98
C GLN A 37 -0.28 -13.36 -16.66
N TYR A 38 0.79 -13.20 -17.45
CA TYR A 38 1.85 -12.23 -17.16
C TYR A 38 1.40 -10.77 -17.10
N LEU A 39 0.37 -10.39 -17.86
CA LEU A 39 -0.20 -9.04 -17.79
C LEU A 39 -0.87 -8.76 -16.44
N VAL A 40 -1.60 -9.74 -15.90
CA VAL A 40 -2.26 -9.64 -14.59
C VAL A 40 -1.20 -9.64 -13.48
N PHE A 41 -0.14 -10.43 -13.65
CA PHE A 41 1.01 -10.40 -12.75
C PHE A 41 1.69 -9.03 -12.73
N ALA A 42 1.98 -8.44 -13.89
CA ALA A 42 2.55 -7.10 -13.99
C ALA A 42 1.64 -6.03 -13.36
N HIS A 43 0.32 -6.15 -13.57
CA HIS A 43 -0.66 -5.29 -12.90
C HIS A 43 -0.61 -5.45 -11.37
N ALA A 44 -0.47 -6.68 -10.85
CA ALA A 44 -0.36 -6.91 -9.41
C ALA A 44 0.90 -6.26 -8.82
N ILE A 45 2.03 -6.32 -9.53
CA ILE A 45 3.27 -5.60 -9.13
C ILE A 45 3.01 -4.08 -9.09
N LEU A 46 2.40 -3.53 -10.14
CA LEU A 46 2.10 -2.10 -10.19
C LEU A 46 1.15 -1.67 -9.08
N ALA A 47 0.10 -2.45 -8.81
CA ALA A 47 -0.83 -2.20 -7.72
C ALA A 47 -0.10 -2.20 -6.37
N PHE A 48 0.77 -3.20 -6.14
CA PHE A 48 1.60 -3.26 -4.94
C PHE A 48 2.42 -1.99 -4.73
N VAL A 49 3.17 -1.58 -5.76
CA VAL A 49 4.00 -0.35 -5.71
C VAL A 49 3.15 0.90 -5.45
N VAL A 50 1.96 0.99 -6.04
CA VAL A 50 1.05 2.11 -5.82
C VAL A 50 0.55 2.16 -4.37
N PHE A 51 0.20 1.02 -3.78
CA PHE A 51 -0.26 0.97 -2.39
C PHE A 51 0.87 1.25 -1.39
N GLU A 52 2.08 0.76 -1.65
CA GLU A 52 3.28 1.09 -0.88
C GLU A 52 3.58 2.59 -0.94
N ALA A 53 3.57 3.18 -2.14
CA ALA A 53 3.74 4.61 -2.30
C ALA A 53 2.65 5.42 -1.58
N LEU A 54 1.40 4.92 -1.56
CA LEU A 54 0.31 5.52 -0.81
C LEU A 54 0.54 5.42 0.69
N ALA A 55 1.01 4.28 1.21
CA ALA A 55 1.33 4.11 2.63
C ALA A 55 2.45 5.08 3.06
N VAL A 56 3.52 5.19 2.26
CA VAL A 56 4.60 6.15 2.50
C VAL A 56 4.10 7.59 2.41
N TRP A 57 3.25 7.92 1.44
CA TRP A 57 2.65 9.25 1.32
C TRP A 57 1.76 9.57 2.54
N ILE A 58 1.00 8.61 3.03
CA ILE A 58 0.19 8.76 4.25
C ILE A 58 1.06 9.01 5.48
N LEU A 59 2.30 8.53 5.51
CA LEU A 59 3.28 8.79 6.58
C LEU A 59 4.05 10.11 6.38
N LYS A 60 4.14 10.59 5.15
CA LYS A 60 4.80 11.85 4.78
C LYS A 60 3.90 13.06 5.17
N GLU A 61 3.97 13.49 6.43
CA GLU A 61 3.60 14.87 6.80
C GLU A 61 4.90 15.67 6.95
N PRO A 62 4.86 17.00 6.71
CA PRO A 62 6.05 17.85 6.77
C PRO A 62 6.60 17.82 8.19
N GLU A 63 7.86 17.44 8.33
CA GLU A 63 8.69 17.83 9.47
C GLU A 63 8.90 19.35 9.37
N ASP A 64 7.90 20.15 9.71
CA ASP A 64 8.10 21.58 9.94
C ASP A 64 7.52 21.94 11.31
N GLU A 65 8.41 22.59 12.07
CA GLU A 65 8.25 23.24 13.38
C GLU A 65 8.42 22.37 14.63
N HIS A 66 9.64 21.91 14.86
CA HIS A 66 10.31 22.08 16.15
C HIS A 66 11.76 22.52 15.98
#